data_AF-A0A496WXE3-F1
#
_entry.id   AF-A0A496WXE3-F1
#
_cell.length_a   1.000
_cell.length_b   1.000
_cell.length_c   1.000
_cell.angle_alpha   90.00
_cell.angle_beta   90.00
_cell.angle_gamma   90.00
#
_symmetry.space_group_name_H-M   'P 1'
#
loop_
_entity.id
_entity.type
_entity.pdbx_description
1 polymer ?
#
loop_
_entity_poly.entity_id
_entity_poly.type
_entity_poly.pdbx_seq_one_letter_code
_entity_poly.pdbx_strand_id
1 'polypeptide(L)'
;MNAKIKYTDEPLGKVEVVTDMLPSPEELAFKEDSVKVTISLSKSSVDFFKREAKKHDTKYQQMIRRLLDAYTRAQNRHITNH
;
A
#
# COMPACT_ATOMS: atom_id res chain seq x y z
N MET A 1 -32.29 -5.15 19.57
CA MET A 1 -32.22 -6.18 20.63
C MET A 1 -30.76 -6.62 20.70
N ASN A 2 -30.02 -6.22 21.74
CA ASN A 2 -28.62 -6.61 21.90
C ASN A 2 -28.54 -7.94 22.65
N ALA A 3 -28.27 -9.03 21.94
CA ALA A 3 -27.99 -10.30 22.58
C ALA A 3 -26.64 -10.18 23.31
N LYS A 4 -26.68 -10.20 24.65
CA LYS A 4 -25.45 -10.27 25.46
C LYS A 4 -24.80 -11.62 25.20
N ILE A 5 -23.59 -11.60 24.63
CA ILE A 5 -22.76 -12.80 24.48
C ILE A 5 -22.46 -13.31 25.89
N LYS A 6 -22.94 -14.52 26.21
CA LYS A 6 -22.60 -15.23 27.43
C LYS A 6 -21.42 -16.13 27.11
N TYR A 7 -20.27 -15.81 27.68
CA TYR A 7 -19.10 -16.65 27.62
C TYR A 7 -19.22 -17.71 28.71
N THR A 8 -18.93 -18.96 28.36
CA THR A 8 -18.83 -20.09 29.29
C THR A 8 -17.37 -20.51 29.34
N ASP A 9 -16.84 -20.80 30.53
CA ASP A 9 -15.46 -21.23 30.76
C ASP A 9 -15.24 -22.68 30.28
N GLU A 10 -15.34 -22.87 28.98
CA GLU A 10 -15.09 -24.16 28.34
C GLU A 10 -13.60 -24.51 28.39
N PRO A 11 -13.24 -25.79 28.55
CA PRO A 11 -11.84 -26.20 28.59
C PRO A 11 -11.16 -25.83 27.28
N LEU A 12 -10.11 -25.00 27.35
CA LEU A 12 -9.24 -24.78 26.21
C LEU A 12 -8.74 -26.15 25.73
N GLY A 13 -8.91 -26.44 24.44
CA GLY A 13 -8.44 -27.69 23.83
C GLY A 13 -6.92 -27.86 23.91
N LYS A 14 -6.35 -28.74 23.08
CA LYS A 14 -4.90 -28.90 23.00
C LYS A 14 -4.25 -27.56 22.60
N VAL A 15 -3.56 -26.93 23.54
CA VAL A 15 -2.88 -25.65 23.33
C VAL A 15 -1.51 -25.95 22.75
N GLU A 16 -1.26 -25.56 21.51
CA GLU A 16 0.08 -25.58 20.93
C GLU A 16 0.73 -24.21 21.11
N VAL A 17 1.93 -24.19 21.71
CA VAL A 17 2.71 -22.96 21.87
C VAL A 17 3.30 -22.60 20.52
N VAL A 18 2.65 -21.68 19.81
CA VAL A 18 3.18 -21.09 18.59
C VAL A 18 4.19 -20.02 18.99
N THR A 19 5.42 -20.12 18.48
CA THR A 19 6.42 -19.06 18.60
C THR A 19 5.85 -17.77 18.00
N ASP A 20 6.08 -16.61 18.62
CA ASP A 20 5.58 -15.34 18.11
C ASP A 20 6.11 -15.10 16.68
N MET A 21 5.28 -15.41 15.67
CA MET A 21 5.62 -15.30 14.25
C MET A 21 5.13 -13.99 13.66
N LEU A 22 4.63 -13.08 14.49
CA LEU A 22 4.24 -11.77 14.01
C LEU A 22 5.51 -10.96 13.72
N PRO A 23 5.69 -10.49 12.48
CA PRO A 23 6.77 -9.55 12.19
C PRO A 23 6.60 -8.32 13.08
N SER A 24 7.72 -7.74 13.49
CA SER A 24 7.68 -6.56 14.35
C SER A 24 6.86 -5.44 13.67
N PRO A 25 6.23 -4.52 14.42
CA PRO A 25 5.51 -3.38 13.82
C PRO A 25 6.34 -2.57 12.83
N GLU A 26 7.67 -2.58 13.00
CA GLU A 26 8.63 -1.93 12.09
C GLU A 26 8.80 -2.72 10.78
N GLU A 27 8.82 -4.05 10.83
CA GLU A 27 8.81 -4.93 9.65
C GLU A 27 7.48 -4.89 8.90
N LEU A 28 6.37 -4.67 9.61
CA LEU A 28 5.05 -4.41 9.01
C LEU A 28 5.00 -3.05 8.31
N ALA A 29 5.77 -2.08 8.80
CA ALA A 29 5.89 -0.75 8.22
C ALA A 29 6.91 -0.75 7.06
N PHE A 30 6.61 -1.49 5.99
CA PHE A 30 7.40 -1.47 4.76
C PHE A 30 7.51 -0.03 4.22
N LYS A 31 8.67 0.60 4.44
CA LYS A 31 9.01 1.92 3.89
C LYS A 31 9.77 1.69 2.60
N GLU A 32 9.15 1.99 1.46
CA GLU A 32 9.85 2.02 0.17
C GLU A 32 10.95 3.10 0.20
N ASP A 33 12.15 2.74 -0.24
CA ASP A 33 13.27 3.67 -0.42
C ASP A 33 12.93 4.67 -1.53
N SER A 34 12.46 5.86 -1.14
CA SER A 34 12.08 6.90 -2.08
C SER A 34 13.22 7.89 -2.33
N VAL A 35 13.66 8.03 -3.59
CA VAL A 35 14.61 9.06 -4.00
C VAL A 35 13.85 10.32 -4.44
N LYS A 36 14.17 11.47 -3.84
CA LYS A 36 13.58 12.76 -4.23
C LYS A 36 14.28 13.29 -5.48
N VAL A 37 13.50 13.53 -6.53
CA VAL A 37 13.96 14.15 -7.77
C VAL A 37 13.13 15.40 -8.08
N THR A 38 13.76 16.38 -8.73
CA THR A 38 13.07 17.58 -9.25
C THR A 38 13.01 17.47 -10.76
N ILE A 39 11.80 17.42 -11.31
CA ILE A 39 11.55 17.38 -12.76
C ILE A 39 10.50 18.43 -13.13
N SER A 40 10.63 19.03 -14.30
CA SER A 40 9.61 19.94 -14.84
C SER A 40 8.55 19.15 -15.60
N LEU A 41 7.28 19.35 -15.25
CA LEU A 41 6.13 18.76 -15.94
C LEU A 41 5.36 19.85 -16.69
N SER A 42 4.71 19.47 -17.79
CA SER A 42 3.83 20.38 -18.51
C SER A 42 2.64 20.81 -17.66
N LYS A 43 2.14 22.04 -17.89
CA LYS A 43 0.95 22.56 -17.18
C LYS A 43 -0.28 21.66 -17.39
N SER A 44 -0.49 21.20 -18.62
CA SER A 44 -1.62 20.34 -18.97
C SER A 44 -1.57 19.00 -18.23
N SER A 45 -0.39 18.39 -18.08
CA SER A 45 -0.21 17.17 -17.29
C SER A 45 -0.55 17.40 -15.81
N VAL A 46 -0.04 18.47 -15.20
CA VAL A 46 -0.30 18.77 -13.79
C VAL A 46 -1.80 19.03 -13.55
N ASP A 47 -2.45 19.78 -14.45
CA ASP A 47 -3.88 20.09 -14.33
C ASP A 47 -4.74 18.83 -14.47
N PHE A 48 -4.35 17.87 -15.32
CA PHE A 48 -5.00 16.56 -15.41
C PHE A 48 -4.96 15.82 -14.06
N PHE A 49 -3.78 15.66 -13.47
CA PHE A 49 -3.66 14.94 -12.19
C PHE A 49 -4.36 15.66 -11.03
N LYS A 50 -4.38 17.00 -11.01
CA LYS A 50 -5.14 17.76 -10.00
C LYS A 50 -6.63 17.47 -10.07
N ARG A 51 -7.20 17.40 -11.28
CA ARG A 51 -8.63 17.09 -11.47
C ARG A 51 -8.96 15.66 -11.03
N GLU A 52 -8.16 14.69 -11.44
CA GLU A 52 -8.39 13.28 -11.05
C GLU A 52 -8.18 13.06 -9.55
N ALA A 53 -7.15 13.69 -8.96
CA ALA A 53 -6.90 13.61 -7.53
C ALA A 53 -8.08 14.11 -6.69
N LYS A 54 -8.76 15.17 -7.14
CA LYS A 54 -9.97 15.69 -6.48
C LYS A 54 -11.15 14.70 -6.55
N LYS A 55 -11.27 13.92 -7.63
CA LYS A 55 -12.34 12.91 -7.78
C LYS A 55 -12.12 11.69 -6.89
N HIS A 56 -10.86 11.32 -6.68
CA HIS A 56 -10.46 10.11 -5.97
C HIS A 56 -10.00 10.35 -4.52
N ASP A 57 -10.20 11.56 -4.00
CA ASP A 57 -9.76 12.00 -2.66
C ASP A 57 -8.31 11.60 -2.33
N THR A 58 -7.39 11.94 -3.25
CA THR A 58 -5.97 11.60 -3.14
C THR A 58 -5.09 12.80 -3.47
N LYS A 59 -3.78 12.67 -3.25
CA LYS A 59 -2.80 13.70 -3.61
C LYS A 59 -2.33 13.48 -5.04
N TYR A 60 -2.36 14.54 -5.86
CA TYR A 60 -1.93 14.45 -7.27
C TYR A 60 -0.48 13.97 -7.41
N GLN A 61 0.41 14.27 -6.46
CA GLN A 61 1.79 13.75 -6.48
C GLN A 61 1.84 12.22 -6.36
N GLN A 62 0.92 11.62 -5.59
CA GLN A 62 0.84 10.17 -5.43
C GLN A 62 0.41 9.50 -6.73
N MET A 63 -0.52 10.12 -7.47
CA MET A 63 -0.92 9.64 -8.79
C MET A 63 0.23 9.67 -9.79
N ILE A 64 1.01 10.76 -9.81
CA ILE A 64 2.19 10.88 -10.68
C ILE A 64 3.22 9.80 -10.35
N ARG A 65 3.52 9.61 -9.05
CA ARG A 65 4.44 8.56 -8.60
C ARG A 65 3.99 7.17 -9.07
N ARG A 66 2.72 6.82 -8.80
CA ARG A 66 2.15 5.53 -9.21
C ARG A 66 2.21 5.31 -10.72
N LEU A 67 2.02 6.35 -11.52
CA LEU A 67 2.14 6.25 -12.98
C LEU A 67 3.58 5.91 -13.38
N LEU A 68 4.58 6.57 -12.81
CA LEU A 68 5.99 6.26 -13.07
C LEU A 68 6.33 4.83 -12.66
N ASP A 69 5.90 4.39 -11.48
CA ASP A 69 6.11 3.02 -11.01
C ASP A 69 5.40 1.98 -11.88
N ALA A 70 4.22 2.29 -12.41
CA ALA A 70 3.50 1.40 -13.31
C ALA A 70 4.21 1.28 -14.67
N TYR A 71 4.69 2.41 -15.20
CA TYR A 71 5.44 2.46 -16.46
C TYR A 71 6.75 1.66 -16.37
N THR A 72 7.55 1.87 -15.32
CA THR A 72 8.82 1.13 -15.13
C THR A 72 8.58 -0.36 -14.93
N ARG A 73 7.57 -0.76 -14.15
CA ARG A 73 7.19 -2.18 -14.00
C ARG A 73 6.73 -2.80 -15.32
N ALA A 74 6.01 -2.07 -16.16
CA ALA A 74 5.61 -2.56 -17.48
C ALA A 74 6.83 -2.75 -18.38
N GLN A 75 7.77 -1.80 -18.39
CA GLN A 75 8.97 -1.89 -19.21
C GLN A 75 9.89 -3.01 -18.75
N ASN A 76 10.16 -3.14 -17.44
CA ASN A 76 11.07 -4.18 -16.90
C ASN A 76 10.61 -5.60 -17.25
N ARG A 77 9.29 -5.85 -17.25
CA ARG A 77 8.72 -7.14 -17.70
C ARG A 77 9.06 -7.45 -19.16
N HIS A 78 9.27 -6.44 -19.98
CA HIS A 78 9.65 -6.59 -21.38
C HIS A 78 11.16 -6.89 -21.56
N ILE A 79 11.99 -6.59 -20.56
CA ILE A 79 13.45 -6.79 -20.60
C ILE A 79 13.82 -8.18 -20.04
N THR A 80 13.04 -8.74 -19.12
CA THR A 80 13.28 -10.08 -18.53
C THR A 80 12.87 -11.24 -19.44
N ASN A 81 12.22 -10.96 -20.57
CA ASN A 81 11.77 -11.97 -21.54
C ASN A 81 12.75 -12.17 -22.73
N HIS A 82 13.99 -11.70 -22.61
CA HIS A 82 15.10 -11.99 -23.53
C HIS A 82 16.28 -12.60 -22.78
#